data_AF-A0AA36JED2-F1
#
_entry.id   AF-A0AA36JED2-F1
#
_cell.length_a   1.000
_cell.length_b   1.000
_cell.length_c   1.000
_cell.angle_alpha   90.00
_cell.angle_beta   90.00
_cell.angle_gamma   90.00
#
_symmetry.space_group_name_H-M   'P 1'
#
loop_
_entity.id
_entity.type
_entity.pdbx_description
1 polymer ?
#
loop_
_entity_poly.entity_id
_entity_poly.type
_entity_poly.pdbx_seq_one_letter_code
_entity_poly.pdbx_strand_id
1 'polypeptide(L)'
;MAKVVKVALVGLGRAGEFHRQSMLELPHSVHLTWVVDIDVQKAQRVAAEVGCRWSTSLDEVLEAVDAVIIASTTDTHFAYIMKALTAGKAVLAEKPISHELHEVAEAVNLAKSKNLAFVCGYQRRFDTHFRELKRQLDANAVGSLKLIKTCSRDNPVPPLEYLRTSGGIFHDMLIHDFDMLDFLSGGQEPEAITATGHCYHPEIKKMGDVDTAAVLLKYPSGLIAMVDTSRDASYGYDQRIEAFGERGMLTAKNALVSNVELATAEGHLMPPAMYSFPQRYIQAYRSELTEFIELVQAGPQSQSHVAEQQAMLRHPRVVKATIAAEMSWKRGETVKVAQVESMLQCNGSPSKKTRHT
;
A
#
# COMPACT_ATOMS: atom_id res chain seq x y z
N MET A 1 10.93 -24.31 19.31
CA MET A 1 11.07 -23.52 18.06
C MET A 1 9.68 -23.10 17.63
N ALA A 2 9.50 -21.87 17.15
CA ALA A 2 8.21 -21.42 16.62
C ALA A 2 7.81 -22.30 15.42
N LYS A 3 6.50 -22.49 15.20
CA LYS A 3 5.98 -23.29 14.08
C LYS A 3 6.29 -22.59 12.76
N VAL A 4 6.93 -23.29 11.82
CA VAL A 4 7.11 -22.80 10.44
C VAL A 4 5.74 -22.64 9.79
N VAL A 5 5.45 -21.44 9.27
CA VAL A 5 4.16 -21.11 8.64
C VAL A 5 4.18 -21.57 7.19
N LYS A 6 3.21 -22.41 6.79
CA LYS A 6 3.04 -22.83 5.40
C LYS A 6 2.24 -21.79 4.63
N VAL A 7 2.81 -21.29 3.55
CA VAL A 7 2.24 -20.17 2.78
C VAL A 7 1.92 -20.60 1.34
N ALA A 8 0.82 -20.07 0.83
CA ALA A 8 0.53 -19.99 -0.60
C ALA A 8 0.79 -18.55 -1.10
N LEU A 9 1.48 -18.39 -2.22
CA LEU A 9 1.64 -17.11 -2.92
C LEU A 9 0.74 -17.07 -4.15
N VAL A 10 -0.22 -16.15 -4.17
CA VAL A 10 -1.15 -15.91 -5.29
C VAL A 10 -0.66 -14.73 -6.11
N GLY A 11 -0.41 -14.93 -7.39
CA GLY A 11 0.13 -13.91 -8.29
C GLY A 11 1.67 -13.89 -8.30
N LEU A 12 2.24 -14.20 -9.45
CA LEU A 12 3.69 -14.31 -9.66
C LEU A 12 4.23 -13.17 -10.54
N GLY A 13 3.62 -11.98 -10.39
CA GLY A 13 4.07 -10.75 -11.03
C GLY A 13 5.20 -10.07 -10.26
N ARG A 14 5.37 -8.77 -10.50
CA ARG A 14 6.44 -7.96 -9.88
C ARG A 14 6.38 -7.96 -8.34
N ALA A 15 5.20 -7.80 -7.75
CA ALA A 15 5.05 -7.83 -6.29
C ALA A 15 5.22 -9.24 -5.71
N GLY A 16 4.66 -10.25 -6.40
CA GLY A 16 4.85 -11.66 -6.03
C GLY A 16 6.32 -12.06 -5.95
N GLU A 17 7.16 -11.52 -6.84
CA GLU A 17 8.61 -11.76 -6.80
C GLU A 17 9.28 -11.23 -5.53
N PHE A 18 8.90 -10.05 -5.01
CA PHE A 18 9.45 -9.55 -3.75
C PHE A 18 9.05 -10.44 -2.56
N HIS A 19 7.79 -10.87 -2.52
CA HIS A 19 7.32 -11.79 -1.48
C HIS A 19 8.02 -13.15 -1.58
N ARG A 20 8.20 -13.68 -2.80
CA ARG A 20 8.94 -14.92 -3.06
C ARG A 20 10.38 -14.82 -2.55
N GLN A 21 11.11 -13.78 -2.94
CA GLN A 21 12.49 -13.56 -2.49
C GLN A 21 12.58 -13.43 -0.97
N SER A 22 11.69 -12.61 -0.38
CA SER A 22 11.65 -12.39 1.07
C SER A 22 11.38 -13.69 1.84
N MET A 23 10.50 -14.56 1.34
CA MET A 23 10.23 -15.87 1.95
C MET A 23 11.44 -16.81 1.88
N LEU A 24 12.16 -16.83 0.76
CA LEU A 24 13.34 -17.70 0.60
C LEU A 24 14.49 -17.33 1.54
N GLU A 25 14.53 -16.09 2.02
CA GLU A 25 15.52 -15.61 2.99
C GLU A 25 15.12 -15.88 4.45
N LEU A 26 13.90 -16.37 4.69
CA LEU A 26 13.35 -16.67 6.03
C LEU A 26 12.98 -18.16 6.20
N PRO A 27 13.83 -19.13 5.79
CA PRO A 27 13.46 -20.56 5.69
C PRO A 27 13.12 -21.22 7.04
N HIS A 28 13.50 -20.60 8.16
CA HIS A 28 13.21 -21.10 9.51
C HIS A 28 11.88 -20.61 10.07
N SER A 29 11.23 -19.63 9.42
CA SER A 29 9.98 -19.03 9.87
C SER A 29 8.83 -19.28 8.89
N VAL A 30 9.12 -19.30 7.59
CA VAL A 30 8.14 -19.47 6.52
C VAL A 30 8.56 -20.55 5.53
N HIS A 31 7.57 -21.31 5.05
CA HIS A 31 7.74 -22.28 3.98
C HIS A 31 6.74 -21.96 2.86
N LEU A 32 7.26 -21.50 1.72
CA LEU A 32 6.48 -21.34 0.51
C LEU A 32 6.14 -22.72 -0.06
N THR A 33 4.93 -23.20 0.24
CA THR A 33 4.50 -24.57 -0.12
C THR A 33 3.73 -24.63 -1.43
N TRP A 34 3.09 -23.52 -1.81
CA TRP A 34 2.30 -23.42 -3.02
C TRP A 34 2.47 -22.05 -3.70
N VAL A 35 2.50 -22.06 -5.03
CA VAL A 35 2.28 -20.88 -5.85
C VAL A 35 0.99 -21.02 -6.65
N VAL A 36 0.27 -19.93 -6.83
CA VAL A 36 -0.99 -19.88 -7.56
C VAL A 36 -0.94 -18.76 -8.59
N ASP A 37 -1.07 -19.10 -9.87
CA ASP A 37 -1.15 -18.13 -10.96
C ASP A 37 -2.05 -18.70 -12.07
N ILE A 38 -2.82 -17.84 -12.73
CA ILE A 38 -3.66 -18.25 -13.87
C ILE A 38 -2.83 -18.67 -15.07
N ASP A 39 -1.60 -18.17 -15.18
CA ASP A 39 -0.62 -18.59 -16.17
C ASP A 39 0.05 -19.89 -15.71
N VAL A 40 -0.43 -21.02 -16.26
CA VAL A 40 0.08 -22.37 -15.96
C VAL A 40 1.59 -22.46 -16.17
N GLN A 41 2.13 -21.87 -17.23
CA GLN A 41 3.55 -21.98 -17.54
C GLN A 41 4.37 -21.22 -16.49
N LYS A 42 3.92 -20.04 -16.10
CA LYS A 42 4.55 -19.25 -15.03
C LYS A 42 4.48 -19.97 -13.68
N ALA A 43 3.31 -20.51 -13.31
CA ALA A 43 3.12 -21.25 -12.06
C ALA A 43 4.04 -22.48 -11.99
N GLN A 44 4.10 -23.28 -13.05
CA GLN A 44 4.98 -24.45 -13.15
C GLN A 44 6.46 -24.07 -13.03
N ARG A 45 6.89 -23.04 -13.77
CA ARG A 45 8.28 -22.58 -13.76
C ARG A 45 8.71 -22.15 -12.36
N VAL A 46 7.96 -21.25 -11.73
CA VAL A 46 8.31 -20.72 -10.40
C VAL A 46 8.24 -21.82 -9.34
N ALA A 47 7.28 -22.74 -9.43
CA ALA A 47 7.22 -23.87 -8.52
C ALA A 47 8.44 -24.79 -8.63
N ALA A 48 8.92 -25.05 -9.85
CA ALA A 48 10.14 -25.82 -10.08
C ALA A 48 11.39 -25.12 -9.56
N GLU A 49 11.51 -23.80 -9.76
CA GLU A 49 12.62 -22.97 -9.24
C GLU A 49 12.69 -22.96 -7.70
N VAL A 50 11.53 -22.92 -7.04
CA VAL A 50 11.42 -22.88 -5.57
C VAL A 50 11.46 -24.28 -4.94
N GLY A 51 11.03 -25.31 -5.66
CA GLY A 51 10.80 -26.64 -5.12
C GLY A 51 9.48 -26.79 -4.36
N CYS A 52 8.43 -26.07 -4.79
CA CYS A 52 7.09 -26.10 -4.18
C CYS A 52 6.03 -26.64 -5.15
N ARG A 53 4.76 -26.71 -4.73
CA ARG A 53 3.64 -27.11 -5.59
C ARG A 53 3.04 -25.90 -6.30
N TRP A 54 2.29 -26.14 -7.39
CA TRP A 54 1.56 -25.09 -8.09
C TRP A 54 0.10 -25.49 -8.31
N SER A 55 -0.77 -24.49 -8.39
CA SER A 55 -2.15 -24.63 -8.87
C SER A 55 -2.55 -23.38 -9.67
N THR A 56 -3.62 -23.47 -10.45
CA THR A 56 -4.31 -22.32 -11.04
C THR A 56 -5.52 -21.88 -10.22
N SER A 57 -5.84 -22.60 -9.14
CA SER A 57 -7.00 -22.37 -8.29
C SER A 57 -6.58 -22.28 -6.82
N LEU A 58 -6.92 -21.15 -6.18
CA LEU A 58 -6.67 -21.01 -4.73
C LEU A 58 -7.46 -22.04 -3.92
N ASP A 59 -8.65 -22.44 -4.36
CA ASP A 59 -9.54 -23.34 -3.62
C ASP A 59 -8.90 -24.72 -3.37
N GLU A 60 -8.07 -25.21 -4.30
CA GLU A 60 -7.33 -26.47 -4.17
C GLU A 60 -6.19 -26.42 -3.15
N VAL A 61 -5.77 -25.21 -2.77
CA VAL A 61 -4.58 -24.97 -1.96
C VAL A 61 -4.92 -24.67 -0.51
N LEU A 62 -6.10 -24.08 -0.24
CA LEU A 62 -6.45 -23.53 1.07
C LEU A 62 -6.28 -24.54 2.21
N GLU A 63 -6.70 -25.79 2.05
CA GLU A 63 -6.57 -26.80 3.10
C GLU A 63 -5.12 -27.12 3.48
N ALA A 64 -4.16 -26.92 2.57
CA ALA A 64 -2.76 -27.30 2.75
C ALA A 64 -1.89 -26.22 3.42
N VAL A 65 -2.41 -25.00 3.59
CA VAL A 65 -1.63 -23.83 4.05
C VAL A 65 -2.18 -23.20 5.32
N ASP A 66 -1.33 -22.48 6.04
CA ASP A 66 -1.68 -21.69 7.23
C ASP A 66 -2.04 -20.24 6.84
N ALA A 67 -1.39 -19.70 5.80
CA ALA A 67 -1.57 -18.32 5.35
C ALA A 67 -1.50 -18.19 3.82
N VAL A 68 -2.06 -17.10 3.29
CA VAL A 68 -2.06 -16.76 1.87
C VAL A 68 -1.50 -15.35 1.69
N ILE A 69 -0.52 -15.21 0.80
CA ILE A 69 -0.03 -13.91 0.33
C ILE A 69 -0.66 -13.65 -1.04
N ILE A 70 -1.32 -12.52 -1.21
CA ILE A 70 -2.04 -12.14 -2.43
C ILE A 70 -1.32 -10.97 -3.08
N ALA A 71 -0.68 -11.22 -4.22
CA ALA A 71 0.09 -10.28 -5.02
C ALA A 71 -0.29 -10.38 -6.52
N SER A 72 -1.55 -10.73 -6.78
CA SER A 72 -2.16 -10.78 -8.11
C SER A 72 -2.56 -9.37 -8.59
N THR A 73 -3.38 -9.28 -9.64
CA THR A 73 -3.91 -7.98 -10.10
C THR A 73 -5.01 -7.49 -9.15
N THR A 74 -5.10 -6.18 -8.96
CA THR A 74 -5.98 -5.54 -7.96
C THR A 74 -7.45 -5.97 -8.07
N ASP A 75 -7.97 -6.13 -9.29
CA ASP A 75 -9.34 -6.57 -9.58
C ASP A 75 -9.67 -7.96 -9.02
N THR A 76 -8.65 -8.76 -8.70
CA THR A 76 -8.80 -10.10 -8.11
C THR A 76 -8.60 -10.14 -6.61
N HIS A 77 -8.08 -9.07 -5.98
CA HIS A 77 -7.70 -9.06 -4.57
C HIS A 77 -8.86 -9.40 -3.66
N PHE A 78 -9.97 -8.66 -3.76
CA PHE A 78 -11.14 -8.87 -2.90
C PHE A 78 -11.63 -10.33 -2.93
N ALA A 79 -11.77 -10.90 -4.13
CA ALA A 79 -12.22 -12.29 -4.28
C ALA A 79 -11.27 -13.29 -3.60
N TYR A 80 -9.94 -13.14 -3.77
CA TYR A 80 -8.97 -14.02 -3.12
C TYR A 80 -8.90 -13.81 -1.61
N ILE A 81 -8.98 -12.57 -1.13
CA ILE A 81 -8.99 -12.21 0.30
C ILE A 81 -10.20 -12.88 0.97
N MET A 82 -11.40 -12.70 0.39
CA MET A 82 -12.62 -13.27 0.93
C MET A 82 -12.60 -14.80 0.96
N LYS A 83 -12.08 -15.44 -0.10
CA LYS A 83 -11.88 -16.90 -0.12
C LYS A 83 -10.95 -17.37 0.99
N ALA A 84 -9.78 -16.75 1.13
CA ALA A 84 -8.79 -17.13 2.14
C ALA A 84 -9.29 -16.92 3.58
N LEU A 85 -9.88 -15.75 3.87
CA LEU A 85 -10.48 -15.46 5.17
C LEU A 85 -11.66 -16.40 5.48
N THR A 86 -12.51 -16.69 4.50
CA THR A 86 -13.62 -17.64 4.66
C THR A 86 -13.11 -19.02 5.05
N ALA A 87 -12.03 -19.49 4.43
CA ALA A 87 -11.37 -20.75 4.75
C ALA A 87 -10.53 -20.73 6.05
N GLY A 88 -10.54 -19.63 6.81
CA GLY A 88 -9.85 -19.55 8.10
C GLY A 88 -8.34 -19.31 7.99
N LYS A 89 -7.88 -18.73 6.88
CA LYS A 89 -6.45 -18.50 6.62
C LYS A 89 -6.06 -17.07 6.96
N ALA A 90 -4.84 -16.90 7.48
CA ALA A 90 -4.25 -15.58 7.59
C ALA A 90 -3.93 -15.01 6.21
N VAL A 91 -4.04 -13.70 6.05
CA VAL A 91 -3.89 -13.03 4.75
C VAL A 91 -2.93 -11.85 4.83
N LEU A 92 -1.96 -11.80 3.92
CA LEU A 92 -1.24 -10.59 3.55
C LEU A 92 -1.60 -10.27 2.10
N ALA A 93 -2.21 -9.13 1.83
CA ALA A 93 -2.63 -8.76 0.47
C ALA A 93 -1.99 -7.45 0.03
N GLU A 94 -1.39 -7.42 -1.16
CA GLU A 94 -0.88 -6.21 -1.77
C GLU A 94 -1.95 -5.12 -1.86
N LYS A 95 -1.50 -3.87 -1.81
CA LYS A 95 -2.38 -2.72 -1.94
C LYS A 95 -2.91 -2.54 -3.37
N PRO A 96 -4.10 -1.94 -3.54
CA PRO A 96 -5.14 -1.82 -2.52
C PRO A 96 -5.86 -3.16 -2.30
N ILE A 97 -6.55 -3.29 -1.16
CA ILE A 97 -7.48 -4.41 -0.91
C ILE A 97 -8.57 -4.45 -2.00
N SER A 98 -9.14 -3.27 -2.31
CA SER A 98 -10.08 -3.04 -3.39
C SER A 98 -10.17 -1.53 -3.67
N HIS A 99 -10.65 -1.17 -4.85
CA HIS A 99 -11.07 0.21 -5.17
C HIS A 99 -12.44 0.55 -4.55
N GLU A 100 -13.21 -0.46 -4.15
CA GLU A 100 -14.56 -0.31 -3.62
C GLU A 100 -14.56 -0.27 -2.08
N LEU A 101 -15.06 0.84 -1.53
CA LEU A 101 -15.06 1.07 -0.08
C LEU A 101 -15.80 -0.04 0.70
N HIS A 102 -16.91 -0.53 0.14
CA HIS A 102 -17.73 -1.57 0.78
C HIS A 102 -17.01 -2.92 0.81
N GLU A 103 -16.27 -3.29 -0.25
CA GLU A 103 -15.47 -4.51 -0.31
C GLU A 103 -14.34 -4.49 0.73
N VAL A 104 -13.66 -3.34 0.88
CA VAL A 104 -12.63 -3.18 1.91
C VAL A 104 -13.21 -3.34 3.32
N ALA A 105 -14.36 -2.71 3.58
CA ALA A 105 -15.05 -2.84 4.86
C ALA A 105 -15.49 -4.29 5.13
N GLU A 106 -16.00 -4.99 4.12
CA GLU A 106 -16.41 -6.38 4.23
C GLU A 106 -15.24 -7.30 4.59
N ALA A 107 -14.11 -7.20 3.85
CA ALA A 107 -12.93 -8.00 4.09
C ALA A 107 -12.35 -7.81 5.50
N VAL A 108 -12.22 -6.55 5.93
CA VAL A 108 -11.69 -6.22 7.27
C VAL A 108 -12.63 -6.71 8.37
N ASN A 109 -13.94 -6.55 8.22
CA ASN A 109 -14.92 -7.03 9.18
C ASN A 109 -14.94 -8.56 9.26
N LEU A 110 -14.81 -9.25 8.12
CA LEU A 110 -14.71 -10.71 8.09
C LEU A 110 -13.47 -11.19 8.86
N ALA A 111 -12.29 -10.61 8.58
CA ALA A 111 -11.06 -10.95 9.28
C ALA A 111 -11.18 -10.77 10.80
N LYS A 112 -11.76 -9.64 11.23
CA LYS A 112 -12.05 -9.38 12.64
C LYS A 112 -13.01 -10.40 13.24
N SER A 113 -14.11 -10.70 12.57
CA SER A 113 -15.14 -11.64 13.07
C SER A 113 -14.62 -13.07 13.25
N LYS A 114 -13.70 -13.50 12.37
CA LYS A 114 -13.03 -14.81 12.44
C LYS A 114 -11.77 -14.80 13.29
N ASN A 115 -11.40 -13.63 13.81
CA ASN A 115 -10.18 -13.40 14.57
C ASN A 115 -8.90 -13.83 13.84
N LEU A 116 -8.82 -13.55 12.53
CA LEU A 116 -7.70 -13.90 11.67
C LEU A 116 -6.74 -12.73 11.50
N ALA A 117 -5.46 -13.04 11.32
CA ALA A 117 -4.45 -12.08 10.91
C ALA A 117 -4.74 -11.66 9.46
N PHE A 118 -4.93 -10.36 9.25
CA PHE A 118 -5.10 -9.77 7.93
C PHE A 118 -4.25 -8.50 7.89
N VAL A 119 -3.36 -8.39 6.90
CA VAL A 119 -2.47 -7.25 6.69
C VAL A 119 -2.62 -6.78 5.25
N CYS A 120 -2.75 -5.47 5.05
CA CYS A 120 -2.60 -4.86 3.72
C CYS A 120 -1.15 -4.47 3.50
N GLY A 121 -0.63 -4.75 2.30
CA GLY A 121 0.76 -4.56 1.88
C GLY A 121 1.15 -3.10 1.67
N TYR A 122 1.02 -2.28 2.71
CA TYR A 122 1.55 -0.92 2.75
C TYR A 122 2.99 -0.94 3.28
N GLN A 123 3.87 -1.57 2.50
CA GLN A 123 5.28 -1.79 2.79
C GLN A 123 6.04 -0.55 3.28
N ARG A 124 5.63 0.67 2.88
CA ARG A 124 6.24 1.93 3.38
C ARG A 124 6.19 2.04 4.91
N ARG A 125 5.19 1.47 5.60
CA ARG A 125 5.12 1.43 7.07
C ARG A 125 6.25 0.62 7.71
N PHE A 126 6.85 -0.29 6.95
CA PHE A 126 7.91 -1.18 7.39
C PHE A 126 9.31 -0.68 7.00
N ASP A 127 9.38 0.47 6.34
CA ASP A 127 10.64 1.19 6.11
C ASP A 127 11.27 1.64 7.43
N THR A 128 12.56 1.37 7.61
CA THR A 128 13.27 1.68 8.86
C THR A 128 13.24 3.16 9.21
N HIS A 129 13.33 4.05 8.22
CA HIS A 129 13.35 5.49 8.46
C HIS A 129 11.95 6.03 8.78
N PHE A 130 10.92 5.56 8.07
CA PHE A 130 9.54 5.97 8.35
C PHE A 130 9.02 5.39 9.67
N ARG A 131 9.47 4.18 10.07
CA ARG A 131 9.21 3.63 11.41
C ARG A 131 9.86 4.46 12.50
N GLU A 132 11.11 4.89 12.33
CA GLU A 132 11.77 5.76 13.31
C GLU A 132 11.05 7.11 13.42
N LEU A 133 10.63 7.68 12.28
CA LEU A 133 9.82 8.90 12.27
C LEU A 133 8.53 8.69 13.08
N LYS A 134 7.79 7.60 12.83
CA LYS A 134 6.59 7.27 13.60
C LYS A 134 6.87 7.07 15.09
N ARG A 135 7.93 6.34 15.45
CA ARG A 135 8.30 6.08 16.85
C ARG A 135 8.57 7.39 17.60
N GLN A 136 9.23 8.36 16.97
CA GLN A 136 9.49 9.68 17.55
C GLN A 136 8.20 10.51 17.68
N LEU A 137 7.27 10.41 16.72
CA LEU A 137 5.94 11.01 16.84
C LEU A 137 5.14 10.42 18.01
N ASP A 138 5.16 9.09 18.16
CA ASP A 138 4.48 8.40 19.27
C ASP A 138 5.10 8.74 20.63
N ALA A 139 6.41 8.98 20.67
CA ALA A 139 7.12 9.49 21.84
C ALA A 139 6.85 10.99 22.09
N ASN A 140 5.97 11.63 21.30
CA ASN A 140 5.62 13.05 21.40
C ASN A 140 6.84 13.98 21.27
N ALA A 141 7.86 13.60 20.48
CA ALA A 141 9.12 14.33 20.39
C ALA A 141 8.94 15.76 19.84
N VAL A 142 7.98 15.97 18.94
CA VAL A 142 7.69 17.28 18.31
C VAL A 142 6.45 17.97 18.86
N GLY A 143 5.82 17.44 19.90
CA GLY A 143 4.58 18.00 20.45
C GLY A 143 3.38 17.85 19.52
N SER A 144 2.41 18.75 19.69
CA SER A 144 1.19 18.74 18.87
C SER A 144 1.55 18.94 17.39
N LEU A 145 1.18 17.97 16.54
CA LEU A 145 1.45 18.02 15.10
C LEU A 145 0.67 19.16 14.43
N LYS A 146 1.36 19.95 13.62
CA LYS A 146 0.82 21.10 12.89
C LYS A 146 0.79 20.87 11.39
N LEU A 147 1.85 20.26 10.86
CA LEU A 147 2.00 19.98 9.43
C LEU A 147 2.66 18.61 9.21
N ILE A 148 2.14 17.82 8.28
CA ILE A 148 2.87 16.70 7.68
C ILE A 148 3.01 16.98 6.17
N LYS A 149 4.21 16.84 5.63
CA LYS A 149 4.45 16.91 4.19
C LYS A 149 5.05 15.59 3.72
N THR A 150 4.44 14.96 2.72
CA THR A 150 5.05 13.85 1.99
C THR A 150 5.35 14.27 0.56
N CYS A 151 6.44 13.74 0.02
CA CYS A 151 6.85 13.89 -1.35
C CYS A 151 7.14 12.50 -1.89
N SER A 152 6.38 12.09 -2.91
CA SER A 152 6.41 10.75 -3.46
C SER A 152 6.50 10.82 -4.98
N ARG A 153 7.70 10.62 -5.54
CA ARG A 153 7.92 10.75 -6.99
C ARG A 153 8.60 9.50 -7.53
N ASP A 154 7.96 8.86 -8.51
CA ASP A 154 8.40 7.61 -9.10
C ASP A 154 9.61 7.85 -10.02
N ASN A 155 10.46 6.83 -10.07
CA ASN A 155 11.47 6.67 -11.11
C ASN A 155 11.73 5.16 -11.29
N PRO A 156 11.83 4.64 -12.52
CA PRO A 156 11.37 5.28 -13.74
C PRO A 156 9.84 5.39 -13.78
N VAL A 157 9.30 6.09 -14.79
CA VAL A 157 7.87 6.04 -15.11
C VAL A 157 7.45 4.57 -15.29
N PRO A 158 6.36 4.09 -14.64
CA PRO A 158 5.90 2.73 -14.81
C PRO A 158 5.52 2.41 -16.27
N PRO A 159 5.58 1.13 -16.69
CA PRO A 159 5.17 0.75 -18.04
C PRO A 159 3.74 1.18 -18.36
N LEU A 160 3.51 1.70 -19.57
CA LEU A 160 2.20 2.21 -20.00
C LEU A 160 1.10 1.14 -19.92
N GLU A 161 1.42 -0.13 -20.17
CA GLU A 161 0.47 -1.24 -20.04
C GLU A 161 -0.06 -1.38 -18.61
N TYR A 162 0.80 -1.22 -17.61
CA TYR A 162 0.42 -1.23 -16.20
C TYR A 162 -0.45 -0.02 -15.85
N LEU A 163 -0.08 1.17 -16.32
CA LEU A 163 -0.81 2.42 -16.02
C LEU A 163 -2.25 2.40 -16.55
N ARG A 164 -2.51 1.72 -17.67
CA ARG A 164 -3.88 1.58 -18.22
C ARG A 164 -4.84 0.87 -17.27
N THR A 165 -4.33 0.01 -16.39
CA THR A 165 -5.15 -0.79 -15.47
C THR A 165 -4.90 -0.44 -14.00
N SER A 166 -4.14 0.62 -13.69
CA SER A 166 -3.73 0.91 -12.32
C SER A 166 -4.81 1.60 -11.47
N GLY A 167 -5.90 2.08 -12.10
CA GLY A 167 -6.90 2.92 -11.44
C GLY A 167 -6.50 4.40 -11.32
N GLY A 168 -5.43 4.82 -12.00
CA GLY A 168 -4.94 6.21 -12.00
C GLY A 168 -4.01 6.54 -10.82
N ILE A 169 -3.38 7.73 -10.87
CA ILE A 169 -2.34 8.12 -9.89
C ILE A 169 -2.84 8.15 -8.44
N PHE A 170 -4.12 8.47 -8.22
CA PHE A 170 -4.71 8.54 -6.88
C PHE A 170 -4.76 7.16 -6.23
N HIS A 171 -5.28 6.17 -6.96
CA HIS A 171 -5.50 4.81 -6.46
C HIS A 171 -4.26 3.93 -6.51
N ASP A 172 -3.36 4.19 -7.44
CA ASP A 172 -2.13 3.40 -7.57
C ASP A 172 -0.98 3.96 -6.74
N MET A 173 -0.77 5.29 -6.78
CA MET A 173 0.44 5.90 -6.24
C MET A 173 0.18 6.60 -4.90
N LEU A 174 -0.74 7.56 -4.88
CA LEU A 174 -1.05 8.37 -3.70
C LEU A 174 -1.71 7.58 -2.57
N ILE A 175 -2.25 6.40 -2.85
CA ILE A 175 -2.81 5.54 -1.80
C ILE A 175 -1.81 5.20 -0.70
N HIS A 176 -0.52 5.04 -1.04
CA HIS A 176 0.53 4.86 -0.05
C HIS A 176 0.76 6.12 0.80
N ASP A 177 0.60 7.30 0.22
CA ASP A 177 0.71 8.57 0.94
C ASP A 177 -0.49 8.77 1.87
N PHE A 178 -1.72 8.44 1.42
CA PHE A 178 -2.90 8.46 2.28
C PHE A 178 -2.77 7.47 3.45
N ASP A 179 -2.23 6.28 3.17
CA ASP A 179 -1.90 5.29 4.21
C ASP A 179 -0.84 5.80 5.19
N MET A 180 0.23 6.41 4.68
CA MET A 180 1.29 6.98 5.49
C MET A 180 0.79 8.15 6.34
N LEU A 181 -0.12 8.98 5.82
CA LEU A 181 -0.75 10.06 6.57
C LEU A 181 -1.68 9.53 7.67
N ASP A 182 -2.47 8.48 7.41
CA ASP A 182 -3.22 7.78 8.48
C ASP A 182 -2.26 7.26 9.55
N PHE A 183 -1.16 6.63 9.13
CA PHE A 183 -0.15 6.09 10.04
C PHE A 183 0.47 7.19 10.91
N LEU A 184 1.02 8.24 10.31
CA LEU A 184 1.75 9.31 11.01
C LEU A 184 0.86 10.25 11.83
N SER A 185 -0.40 10.43 11.45
CA SER A 185 -1.35 11.27 12.20
C SER A 185 -1.95 10.55 13.42
N GLY A 186 -1.62 9.27 13.64
CA GLY A 186 -2.20 8.46 14.70
C GLY A 186 -3.60 7.93 14.35
N GLY A 187 -3.94 7.83 13.07
CA GLY A 187 -5.22 7.33 12.58
C GLY A 187 -6.34 8.38 12.57
N GLN A 188 -5.98 9.66 12.48
CA GLN A 188 -6.97 10.73 12.35
C GLN A 188 -7.60 10.68 10.96
N GLU A 189 -8.91 10.89 10.89
CA GLU A 189 -9.60 11.02 9.60
C GLU A 189 -9.61 12.51 9.18
N PRO A 190 -9.21 12.85 7.94
CA PRO A 190 -9.29 14.22 7.45
C PRO A 190 -10.76 14.67 7.31
N GLU A 191 -11.06 15.94 7.59
CA GLU A 191 -12.40 16.51 7.40
C GLU A 191 -12.62 17.01 5.96
N ALA A 192 -11.55 17.41 5.27
CA ALA A 192 -11.61 17.99 3.93
C ALA A 192 -10.34 17.70 3.14
N ILE A 193 -10.50 17.48 1.84
CA ILE A 193 -9.42 17.20 0.89
C ILE A 193 -9.56 18.09 -0.34
N THR A 194 -8.46 18.70 -0.76
CA THR A 194 -8.35 19.49 -1.98
C THR A 194 -7.21 18.93 -2.83
N ALA A 195 -7.48 18.59 -4.09
CA ALA A 195 -6.48 18.04 -5.00
C ALA A 195 -6.39 18.86 -6.30
N THR A 196 -5.19 18.94 -6.84
CA THR A 196 -4.92 19.48 -8.18
C THR A 196 -3.91 18.59 -8.89
N GLY A 197 -3.93 18.58 -10.22
CA GLY A 197 -3.03 17.74 -11.00
C GLY A 197 -2.94 18.15 -12.46
N HIS A 198 -1.84 17.78 -13.09
CA HIS A 198 -1.54 18.02 -14.49
C HIS A 198 -0.87 16.79 -15.11
N CYS A 199 -1.02 16.63 -16.43
CA CYS A 199 -0.35 15.57 -17.16
C CYS A 199 0.56 16.17 -18.24
N TYR A 200 1.87 15.94 -18.08
CA TYR A 200 2.91 16.32 -19.02
C TYR A 200 3.21 15.21 -20.04
N HIS A 201 3.02 13.94 -19.67
CA HIS A 201 3.28 12.77 -20.50
C HIS A 201 2.11 12.49 -21.47
N PRO A 202 2.30 12.59 -22.80
CA PRO A 202 1.20 12.50 -23.76
C PRO A 202 0.39 11.20 -23.70
N GLU A 203 1.05 10.06 -23.49
CA GLU A 203 0.35 8.76 -23.42
C GLU A 203 -0.45 8.59 -22.13
N ILE A 204 0.00 9.13 -20.98
CA ILE A 204 -0.77 9.09 -19.73
C ILE A 204 -2.00 10.00 -19.87
N LYS A 205 -1.84 11.16 -20.51
CA LYS A 205 -2.95 12.08 -20.80
C LYS A 205 -4.05 11.43 -21.62
N LYS A 206 -3.70 10.60 -22.61
CA LYS A 206 -4.67 9.83 -23.43
C LYS A 206 -5.45 8.80 -22.61
N MET A 207 -4.92 8.35 -21.47
CA MET A 207 -5.61 7.45 -20.54
C MET A 207 -6.60 8.20 -19.63
N GLY A 208 -6.62 9.54 -19.65
CA GLY A 208 -7.45 10.35 -18.77
C GLY A 208 -6.91 10.48 -17.34
N ASP A 209 -5.63 10.16 -17.13
CA ASP A 209 -4.94 10.26 -15.84
C ASP A 209 -4.02 11.50 -15.79
N VAL A 210 -3.46 11.78 -14.61
CA VAL A 210 -2.40 12.79 -14.41
C VAL A 210 -1.10 12.13 -13.97
N ASP A 211 0.03 12.72 -14.35
CA ASP A 211 1.33 12.24 -13.91
C ASP A 211 1.91 13.07 -12.77
N THR A 212 1.38 14.26 -12.50
CA THR A 212 1.81 15.13 -11.42
C THR A 212 0.59 15.64 -10.66
N ALA A 213 0.57 15.47 -9.34
CA ALA A 213 -0.54 15.92 -8.52
C ALA A 213 -0.06 16.46 -7.16
N ALA A 214 -0.89 17.31 -6.56
CA ALA A 214 -0.71 17.78 -5.19
C ALA A 214 -2.05 17.68 -4.45
N VAL A 215 -2.00 17.28 -3.18
CA VAL A 215 -3.17 17.07 -2.34
C VAL A 215 -2.96 17.75 -1.00
N LEU A 216 -3.94 18.53 -0.57
CA LEU A 216 -4.03 19.15 0.76
C LEU A 216 -5.13 18.45 1.55
N LEU A 217 -4.83 18.05 2.78
CA LEU A 217 -5.77 17.45 3.70
C LEU A 217 -5.85 18.31 4.97
N LYS A 218 -7.05 18.57 5.45
CA LYS A 218 -7.30 19.27 6.71
C LYS A 218 -7.94 18.32 7.70
N TYR A 219 -7.47 18.31 8.93
CA TYR A 219 -7.98 17.47 10.01
C TYR A 219 -8.76 18.28 11.06
N PRO A 220 -9.70 17.66 11.79
CA PRO A 220 -10.45 18.33 12.86
C PRO A 220 -9.57 18.90 13.99
N SER A 221 -8.39 18.30 14.23
CA SER A 221 -7.40 18.75 15.20
C SER A 221 -6.70 20.06 14.82
N GLY A 222 -6.90 20.55 13.60
CA GLY A 222 -6.14 21.66 13.02
C GLY A 222 -4.85 21.23 12.31
N LEU A 223 -4.47 19.94 12.37
CA LEU A 223 -3.39 19.40 11.54
C LEU A 223 -3.71 19.66 10.06
N ILE A 224 -2.68 20.04 9.32
CA ILE A 224 -2.69 20.11 7.86
C ILE A 224 -1.72 19.04 7.34
N ALA A 225 -2.11 18.30 6.30
CA ALA A 225 -1.17 17.46 5.57
C ALA A 225 -1.12 17.85 4.10
N MET A 226 0.05 17.74 3.49
CA MET A 226 0.26 18.02 2.08
C MET A 226 1.05 16.88 1.44
N VAL A 227 0.60 16.45 0.27
CA VAL A 227 1.28 15.44 -0.55
C VAL A 227 1.60 16.07 -1.90
N ASP A 228 2.83 15.92 -2.37
CA ASP A 228 3.15 16.14 -3.77
C ASP A 228 3.65 14.85 -4.43
N THR A 229 3.17 14.58 -5.64
CA THR A 229 3.46 13.34 -6.36
C THR A 229 3.79 13.59 -7.83
N SER A 230 4.68 12.76 -8.37
CA SER A 230 5.02 12.75 -9.80
C SER A 230 5.34 11.33 -10.27
N ARG A 231 4.92 10.93 -11.46
CA ARG A 231 5.36 9.67 -12.10
C ARG A 231 6.79 9.72 -12.63
N ASP A 232 7.38 10.92 -12.68
CA ASP A 232 8.69 11.17 -13.24
C ASP A 232 9.53 12.04 -12.29
N ALA A 233 10.58 11.45 -11.72
CA ALA A 233 11.67 12.12 -11.03
C ALA A 233 13.01 11.66 -11.60
N SER A 234 13.53 12.41 -12.57
CA SER A 234 14.78 12.12 -13.29
C SER A 234 16.03 11.95 -12.42
N TYR A 235 15.98 12.37 -11.15
CA TYR A 235 17.07 12.27 -10.17
C TYR A 235 16.94 11.08 -9.21
N GLY A 236 15.99 10.17 -9.45
CA GLY A 236 15.78 8.95 -8.68
C GLY A 236 14.45 8.94 -7.91
N TYR A 237 14.23 7.85 -7.17
CA TYR A 237 13.00 7.59 -6.44
C TYR A 237 12.91 8.50 -5.20
N ASP A 238 12.06 9.53 -5.25
CA ASP A 238 11.97 10.57 -4.22
C ASP A 238 10.83 10.25 -3.24
N GLN A 239 11.17 9.89 -2.00
CA GLN A 239 10.25 9.51 -0.93
C GLN A 239 10.69 10.22 0.36
N ARG A 240 10.24 11.46 0.54
CA ARG A 240 10.59 12.29 1.69
C ARG A 240 9.38 12.59 2.55
N ILE A 241 9.61 12.72 3.85
CA ILE A 241 8.59 13.08 4.82
C ILE A 241 9.13 14.17 5.74
N GLU A 242 8.31 15.17 6.01
CA GLU A 242 8.50 16.16 7.05
C GLU A 242 7.30 16.12 8.01
N ALA A 243 7.54 16.08 9.31
CA ALA A 243 6.51 16.19 10.33
C ALA A 243 6.88 17.32 11.30
N PHE A 244 6.17 18.43 11.20
CA PHE A 244 6.38 19.64 12.00
C PHE A 244 5.30 19.74 13.08
N GLY A 245 5.75 19.98 14.31
CA GLY A 245 4.89 20.15 15.47
C GLY A 245 5.28 21.37 16.31
N GLU A 246 4.57 21.52 17.41
CA GLU A 246 4.78 22.57 18.40
C GLU A 246 6.23 22.74 18.86
N ARG A 247 6.96 21.64 19.05
CA ARG A 247 8.28 21.61 19.70
C ARG A 247 9.44 21.27 18.76
N GLY A 248 9.17 21.02 17.49
CA GLY A 248 10.23 20.69 16.55
C GLY A 248 9.73 20.07 15.26
N MET A 249 10.66 19.44 14.53
CA MET A 249 10.41 18.85 13.23
C MET A 249 11.22 17.57 13.05
N LEU A 250 10.61 16.55 12.46
CA LEU A 250 11.28 15.34 12.00
C LEU A 250 11.34 15.36 10.46
N THR A 251 12.45 14.86 9.91
CA THR A 251 12.62 14.77 8.45
C THR A 251 13.23 13.43 8.09
N ALA A 252 12.55 12.69 7.21
CA ALA A 252 13.10 11.54 6.52
C ALA A 252 13.54 11.95 5.10
N LYS A 253 14.85 11.83 4.83
CA LYS A 253 15.45 12.08 3.51
C LYS A 253 15.42 10.82 2.64
N ASN A 254 15.76 10.98 1.36
CA ASN A 254 15.91 9.86 0.44
C ASN A 254 17.04 8.93 0.87
N ALA A 255 16.82 7.62 0.66
CA ALA A 255 17.90 6.65 0.69
C ALA A 255 18.76 6.83 -0.57
N LEU A 256 20.07 6.92 -0.38
CA LEU A 256 21.04 7.10 -1.46
C LEU A 256 21.66 5.75 -1.83
N VAL A 257 22.19 5.63 -3.05
CA VAL A 257 22.91 4.43 -3.48
C VAL A 257 24.22 4.19 -2.71
N SER A 258 24.76 5.24 -2.09
CA SER A 258 25.98 5.25 -1.29
C SER A 258 25.95 6.45 -0.34
N ASN A 259 26.81 6.45 0.68
CA ASN A 259 27.04 7.61 1.56
C ASN A 259 28.34 8.37 1.22
N VAL A 260 28.95 8.07 0.06
CA VAL A 260 30.20 8.71 -0.38
C VAL A 260 29.90 9.97 -1.18
N GLU A 261 30.39 11.11 -0.70
CA GLU A 261 30.37 12.39 -1.42
C GLU A 261 31.72 12.65 -2.09
N LEU A 262 31.71 13.24 -3.29
CA LEU A 262 32.92 13.72 -3.96
C LEU A 262 33.07 15.23 -3.69
N ALA A 263 34.17 15.62 -3.03
CA ALA A 263 34.52 17.02 -2.79
C ALA A 263 35.76 17.39 -3.62
N THR A 264 35.61 18.38 -4.51
CA THR A 264 36.65 18.86 -5.44
C THR A 264 36.63 20.39 -5.51
N ALA A 265 37.51 21.00 -6.32
CA ALA A 265 37.49 22.46 -6.52
C ALA A 265 36.18 22.93 -7.20
N GLU A 266 35.50 22.02 -7.90
CA GLU A 266 34.23 22.23 -8.58
C GLU A 266 33.01 22.14 -7.63
N GLY A 267 33.22 21.69 -6.39
CA GLY A 267 32.20 21.60 -5.34
C GLY A 267 31.96 20.19 -4.82
N HIS A 268 30.79 20.01 -4.19
CA HIS A 268 30.33 18.76 -3.62
C HIS A 268 29.32 18.08 -4.55
N LEU A 269 29.56 16.81 -4.87
CA LEU A 269 28.62 15.95 -5.55
C LEU A 269 28.14 14.85 -4.60
N MET A 270 26.83 14.85 -4.34
CA MET A 270 26.17 13.79 -3.57
C MET A 270 25.78 12.63 -4.49
N PRO A 271 25.77 11.39 -3.98
CA PRO A 271 25.29 10.25 -4.74
C PRO A 271 23.78 10.36 -5.00
N PRO A 272 23.27 9.76 -6.08
CA PRO A 272 21.85 9.81 -6.42
C PRO A 272 21.00 9.06 -5.38
N ALA A 273 19.72 9.41 -5.32
CA ALA A 273 18.72 8.60 -4.64
C ALA A 273 18.65 7.21 -5.29
N MET A 274 18.18 6.21 -4.54
CA MET A 274 17.92 4.88 -5.11
C MET A 274 17.02 4.99 -6.33
N TYR A 275 17.30 4.18 -7.35
CA TYR A 275 16.74 4.41 -8.68
C TYR A 275 15.24 4.16 -8.73
N SER A 276 14.73 3.14 -8.04
CA SER A 276 13.34 2.72 -8.13
C SER A 276 12.83 2.07 -6.85
N PHE A 277 11.51 1.96 -6.71
CA PHE A 277 10.88 1.36 -5.53
C PHE A 277 11.38 -0.07 -5.20
N PRO A 278 11.69 -0.97 -6.16
CA PRO A 278 12.26 -2.29 -5.88
C PRO A 278 13.54 -2.18 -5.05
N GLN A 279 14.49 -1.37 -5.50
CA GLN A 279 15.75 -1.18 -4.79
C GLN A 279 15.53 -0.53 -3.43
N ARG A 280 14.62 0.46 -3.38
CA ARG A 280 14.32 1.24 -2.17
C ARG A 280 13.69 0.42 -1.06
N TYR A 281 12.83 -0.54 -1.38
CA TYR A 281 11.94 -1.19 -0.41
C TYR A 281 12.14 -2.69 -0.22
N ILE A 282 13.21 -3.31 -0.76
CA ILE A 282 13.54 -4.74 -0.48
C ILE A 282 13.48 -5.04 1.03
N GLN A 283 14.13 -4.23 1.86
CA GLN A 283 14.12 -4.45 3.30
C GLN A 283 12.73 -4.23 3.92
N ALA A 284 11.94 -3.31 3.38
CA ALA A 284 10.60 -3.03 3.88
C ALA A 284 9.64 -4.20 3.60
N TYR A 285 9.68 -4.80 2.41
CA TYR A 285 8.95 -6.03 2.08
C TYR A 285 9.37 -7.20 2.99
N ARG A 286 10.67 -7.35 3.27
CA ARG A 286 11.16 -8.38 4.18
C ARG A 286 10.65 -8.17 5.61
N SER A 287 10.69 -6.94 6.11
CA SER A 287 10.17 -6.58 7.44
C SER A 287 8.66 -6.78 7.53
N GLU A 288 7.91 -6.40 6.50
CA GLU A 288 6.45 -6.64 6.39
C GLU A 288 6.12 -8.13 6.48
N LEU A 289 6.78 -8.95 5.66
CA LEU A 289 6.61 -10.40 5.71
C LEU A 289 6.98 -10.97 7.08
N THR A 290 8.09 -10.52 7.67
CA THR A 290 8.55 -11.00 8.98
C THR A 290 7.49 -10.72 10.04
N GLU A 291 6.98 -9.49 10.12
CA GLU A 291 5.96 -9.10 11.09
C GLU A 291 4.63 -9.81 10.84
N PHE A 292 4.25 -10.05 9.58
CA PHE A 292 3.09 -10.88 9.26
C PHE A 292 3.24 -12.32 9.75
N ILE A 293 4.40 -12.96 9.53
CA ILE A 293 4.65 -14.33 9.99
C ILE A 293 4.67 -14.39 11.52
N GLU A 294 5.28 -13.42 12.19
CA GLU A 294 5.25 -13.30 13.65
C GLU A 294 3.83 -13.14 14.18
N LEU A 295 2.98 -12.36 13.49
CA LEU A 295 1.56 -12.20 13.81
C LEU A 295 0.82 -13.54 13.76
N VAL A 296 1.04 -14.31 12.68
CA VAL A 296 0.44 -15.64 12.50
C VAL A 296 0.91 -16.62 13.58
N GLN A 297 2.20 -16.59 13.93
CA GLN A 297 2.78 -17.46 14.96
C GLN A 297 2.31 -17.09 16.38
N ALA A 298 2.19 -15.80 16.67
CA ALA A 298 1.72 -15.30 17.97
C ALA A 298 0.22 -15.59 18.18
N GLY A 299 -0.54 -15.58 17.09
CA GLY A 299 -1.95 -15.96 17.08
C GLY A 299 -2.88 -14.90 17.69
N PRO A 300 -4.19 -15.23 17.73
CA PRO A 300 -5.26 -14.24 17.92
C PRO A 300 -5.33 -13.57 19.30
N GLN A 301 -4.65 -14.12 20.30
CA GLN A 301 -4.66 -13.59 21.67
C GLN A 301 -3.49 -12.61 21.93
N SER A 302 -2.58 -12.47 20.97
CA SER A 302 -1.42 -11.59 21.10
C SER A 302 -1.81 -10.11 21.01
N GLN A 303 -1.08 -9.26 21.71
CA GLN A 303 -1.29 -7.81 21.65
C GLN A 303 -1.02 -7.25 20.25
N SER A 304 -0.04 -7.82 19.53
CA SER A 304 0.26 -7.47 18.14
C SER A 304 -0.92 -7.75 17.22
N HIS A 305 -1.58 -8.91 17.39
CA HIS A 305 -2.78 -9.25 16.62
C HIS A 305 -3.94 -8.29 16.87
N VAL A 306 -4.20 -7.95 18.14
CA VAL A 306 -5.24 -6.97 18.48
C VAL A 306 -4.92 -5.60 17.88
N ALA A 307 -3.67 -5.16 17.97
CA ALA A 307 -3.23 -3.88 17.41
C ALA A 307 -3.40 -3.84 15.88
N GLU A 308 -2.99 -4.91 15.18
CA GLU A 308 -3.15 -5.01 13.73
C GLU A 308 -4.62 -5.00 13.31
N GLN A 309 -5.49 -5.73 14.00
CA GLN A 309 -6.93 -5.68 13.72
C GLN A 309 -7.51 -4.26 13.86
N GLN A 310 -7.07 -3.48 14.86
CA GLN A 310 -7.49 -2.09 14.97
C GLN A 310 -6.95 -1.21 13.84
N ALA A 311 -5.72 -1.45 13.39
CA ALA A 311 -5.16 -0.75 12.23
C ALA A 311 -5.92 -1.09 10.94
N MET A 312 -6.28 -2.36 10.74
CA MET A 312 -7.06 -2.79 9.59
C MET A 312 -8.43 -2.11 9.51
N LEU A 313 -9.10 -1.89 10.65
CA LEU A 313 -10.37 -1.15 10.70
C LEU A 313 -10.29 0.29 10.19
N ARG A 314 -9.11 0.87 10.05
CA ARG A 314 -8.92 2.20 9.46
C ARG A 314 -8.74 2.18 7.95
N HIS A 315 -8.50 1.02 7.33
CA HIS A 315 -8.24 0.92 5.89
C HIS A 315 -9.37 1.47 4.98
N PRO A 316 -10.67 1.33 5.33
CA PRO A 316 -11.73 2.01 4.59
C PRO A 316 -11.51 3.53 4.49
N ARG A 317 -10.92 4.16 5.52
CA ARG A 317 -10.64 5.62 5.53
C ARG A 317 -9.54 6.00 4.53
N VAL A 318 -8.54 5.15 4.35
CA VAL A 318 -7.47 5.36 3.34
C VAL A 318 -8.06 5.36 1.94
N VAL A 319 -8.92 4.39 1.63
CA VAL A 319 -9.61 4.32 0.32
C VAL A 319 -10.59 5.49 0.16
N LYS A 320 -11.31 5.87 1.22
CA LYS A 320 -12.20 7.04 1.22
C LYS A 320 -11.46 8.35 0.95
N ALA A 321 -10.27 8.55 1.56
CA ALA A 321 -9.41 9.71 1.29
C ALA A 321 -8.91 9.71 -0.17
N THR A 322 -8.57 8.54 -0.69
CA THR A 322 -8.17 8.35 -2.09
C THR A 322 -9.27 8.79 -3.06
N ILE A 323 -10.49 8.28 -2.84
CA ILE A 323 -11.68 8.64 -3.64
C ILE A 323 -11.97 10.14 -3.53
N ALA A 324 -11.89 10.72 -2.32
CA ALA A 324 -12.13 12.15 -2.12
C ALA A 324 -11.12 13.03 -2.88
N ALA A 325 -9.84 12.63 -2.90
CA ALA A 325 -8.81 13.35 -3.65
C ALA A 325 -9.07 13.30 -5.16
N GLU A 326 -9.41 12.13 -5.70
CA GLU A 326 -9.76 12.00 -7.12
C GLU A 326 -11.02 12.83 -7.46
N MET A 327 -12.07 12.77 -6.62
CA MET A 327 -13.27 13.59 -6.78
C MET A 327 -12.95 15.09 -6.78
N SER A 328 -12.10 15.52 -5.84
CA SER A 328 -11.68 16.91 -5.72
C SER A 328 -10.96 17.38 -6.99
N TRP A 329 -10.02 16.59 -7.49
CA TRP A 329 -9.31 16.90 -8.73
C TRP A 329 -10.26 16.99 -9.93
N LYS A 330 -11.15 16.00 -10.10
CA LYS A 330 -12.12 15.97 -11.22
C LYS A 330 -13.10 17.14 -11.20
N ARG A 331 -13.50 17.60 -10.00
CA ARG A 331 -14.50 18.67 -9.84
C ARG A 331 -13.88 20.07 -9.69
N GLY A 332 -12.59 20.18 -9.38
CA GLY A 332 -11.92 21.44 -9.11
C GLY A 332 -12.37 22.12 -7.81
N GLU A 333 -12.88 21.35 -6.84
CA GLU A 333 -13.41 21.87 -5.57
C GLU A 333 -12.91 21.06 -4.37
N THR A 334 -13.02 21.62 -3.17
CA THR A 334 -12.69 20.89 -1.93
C THR A 334 -13.81 19.90 -1.60
N VAL A 335 -13.45 18.65 -1.33
CA VAL A 335 -14.39 17.59 -0.95
C VAL A 335 -14.38 17.39 0.56
N LYS A 336 -15.56 17.40 1.19
CA LYS A 336 -15.73 17.00 2.59
C LYS A 336 -15.76 15.48 2.67
N VAL A 337 -14.86 14.89 3.46
CA VAL A 337 -14.68 13.43 3.51
C VAL A 337 -15.96 12.72 3.99
N ALA A 338 -16.71 13.32 4.91
CA ALA A 338 -17.99 12.80 5.39
C ALA A 338 -19.07 12.64 4.29
N GLN A 339 -18.94 13.34 3.15
CA GLN A 339 -19.92 13.30 2.06
C GLN A 339 -19.55 12.30 0.94
N VAL A 340 -18.38 11.66 1.00
CA VAL A 340 -17.90 10.79 -0.08
C VAL A 340 -18.86 9.63 -0.37
N GLU A 341 -19.34 8.95 0.68
CA GLU A 341 -20.25 7.81 0.53
C GLU A 341 -21.60 8.21 -0.09
N SER A 342 -22.17 9.33 0.32
CA SER A 342 -23.43 9.81 -0.27
C SER A 342 -23.22 10.28 -1.72
N MET A 343 -22.07 10.88 -2.03
CA MET A 343 -21.71 11.25 -3.40
C MET A 343 -21.54 10.04 -4.32
N LEU A 344 -21.00 8.92 -3.82
CA LEU A 344 -20.91 7.66 -4.57
C LEU A 344 -22.30 7.08 -4.88
N GLN A 345 -23.20 7.10 -3.91
CA GLN A 345 -24.58 6.62 -4.08
C GLN A 345 -25.37 7.44 -5.10
N CYS A 346 -25.18 8.77 -5.15
CA CYS A 346 -25.83 9.63 -6.14
C CYS A 346 -25.34 9.37 -7.57
N ASN A 347 -24.09 8.97 -7.76
CA ASN A 347 -23.51 8.64 -9.06
C ASN A 347 -23.82 7.21 -9.53
N GLY A 348 -24.18 6.32 -8.59
CA GLY A 348 -24.49 4.90 -8.84
C GLY A 348 -25.93 4.59 -9.27
N SER A 349 -26.73 5.58 -9.65
CA SER A 349 -28.12 5.37 -10.08
C SER A 349 -28.26 5.46 -11.61
N PRO A 350 -28.02 4.37 -12.37
CA PRO A 350 -28.50 4.29 -13.73
C PRO A 350 -30.01 4.07 -13.67
N SER A 351 -30.75 4.89 -14.41
CA SER A 351 -32.16 4.71 -14.67
C SER A 351 -32.45 3.24 -15.00
N LYS A 352 -33.30 2.59 -14.20
CA LYS A 352 -34.08 1.43 -14.65
C LYS A 352 -35.04 1.92 -15.76
N LYS A 353 -34.52 2.18 -16.95
CA LYS A 353 -35.33 2.23 -18.17
C LYS A 353 -35.50 0.79 -18.63
N THR A 354 -36.59 0.20 -18.13
CA THR A 354 -37.47 -0.71 -18.87
C THR A 354 -36.96 -1.13 -20.25
N ARG A 355 -36.37 -2.33 -20.34
CA ARG A 355 -36.46 -3.14 -21.56
C ARG A 355 -37.73 -3.98 -21.47
N HIS A 356 -38.84 -3.37 -21.87
CA HIS A 356 -39.98 -4.10 -22.43
C HIS A 356 -39.93 -3.93 -23.93
N THR A 357 -39.57 -5.00 -24.62
CA THR A 357 -40.29 -5.70 -25.70
C THR A 357 -39.30 -6.58 -26.44
#